data_AF-A0A6A4E6Z1-F1
#
_entry.id   AF-A0A6A4E6Z1-F1
#
_cell.length_a   1.000
_cell.length_b   1.000
_cell.length_c   1.000
_cell.angle_alpha   90.00
_cell.angle_beta   90.00
_cell.angle_gamma   90.00
#
_symmetry.space_group_name_H-M   'P 1'
#
loop_
_entity.id
_entity.type
_entity.pdbx_description
1 polymer ?
#
loop_
_entity_poly.entity_id
_entity_poly.type
_entity_poly.pdbx_seq_one_letter_code
_entity_poly.pdbx_strand_id
1 'polypeptide(L)'
;MVAKFGVMSRIISRLWKRAKSDEAKTGRLRADSRRHDRGRPMVDLSAKLEQLRVTPMDQWSTLRSAATACGMPRATLQRRIKEGQLVVHVSNVKPLLTKTNKAARMAWCISHV
;
A
#
# COMPACT_ATOMS: atom_id res chain seq x y z
N MET A 1 -36.81 -21.15 19.64
CA MET A 1 -35.72 -20.40 18.96
C MET A 1 -35.52 -20.84 17.51
N VAL A 2 -35.32 -22.15 17.24
CA VAL A 2 -35.18 -22.68 15.86
C VAL A 2 -36.40 -22.35 14.98
N ALA A 3 -37.61 -22.58 15.49
CA ALA A 3 -38.86 -22.25 14.79
C ALA A 3 -39.07 -20.74 14.53
N LYS A 4 -38.44 -19.86 15.32
CA LYS A 4 -38.60 -18.40 15.20
C LYS A 4 -37.65 -17.78 14.16
N PHE A 5 -36.48 -18.38 13.97
CA PHE A 5 -35.41 -17.82 13.14
C PHE A 5 -35.01 -18.72 11.96
N GLY A 6 -35.59 -19.91 11.82
CA GLY A 6 -35.29 -20.83 10.72
C GLY A 6 -33.85 -21.37 10.71
N VAL A 7 -33.10 -21.19 11.80
CA VAL A 7 -31.69 -21.58 11.90
C VAL A 7 -31.49 -22.65 12.97
N MET A 8 -30.54 -23.55 12.73
CA MET A 8 -30.16 -24.58 13.69
C MET A 8 -29.72 -23.97 15.02
N SER A 9 -30.09 -24.61 16.14
CA SER A 9 -29.72 -24.15 17.50
C SER A 9 -28.21 -23.88 17.65
N ARG A 10 -27.38 -24.73 17.05
CA ARG A 10 -25.91 -24.58 17.02
C ARG A 10 -25.42 -23.27 16.39
N ILE A 11 -26.16 -22.69 15.44
CA ILE A 11 -25.82 -21.39 14.84
C ILE A 11 -26.07 -20.28 15.89
N ILE A 12 -27.23 -20.34 16.55
CA ILE A 12 -27.62 -19.38 17.60
C ILE A 12 -26.60 -19.42 18.75
N SER A 13 -26.25 -20.61 19.25
CA SER A 13 -25.27 -20.75 20.34
C SER A 13 -23.88 -20.21 19.96
N ARG A 14 -23.43 -20.44 18.71
CA ARG A 14 -22.15 -19.90 18.22
C ARG A 14 -22.18 -18.38 18.11
N LEU A 15 -23.29 -17.80 17.64
CA LEU A 15 -23.47 -16.36 17.56
C LEU A 15 -23.48 -15.72 18.95
N TRP A 16 -24.17 -16.34 19.91
CA TRP A 16 -24.22 -15.85 21.29
C TRP A 16 -22.84 -15.86 21.98
N LYS A 17 -22.09 -16.97 21.86
CA LYS A 17 -20.72 -17.05 22.38
C LYS A 17 -19.82 -15.98 21.77
N ARG A 18 -19.98 -15.70 20.47
CA ARG A 18 -19.26 -14.61 19.80
C ARG A 18 -19.65 -13.25 20.38
N ALA A 19 -20.93 -12.99 20.55
CA ALA A 19 -21.44 -11.74 21.10
C ALA A 19 -20.87 -11.45 22.49
N LYS A 20 -20.85 -12.45 23.36
CA LYS A 20 -20.23 -12.37 24.69
C LYS A 20 -18.72 -12.12 24.65
N SER A 21 -18.01 -12.74 23.70
CA SER A 21 -16.58 -12.50 23.54
C SER A 21 -16.24 -11.10 23.03
N ASP A 22 -17.07 -10.51 22.17
CA ASP A 22 -16.91 -9.13 21.70
C ASP A 22 -17.29 -8.13 22.80
N GLU A 23 -18.36 -8.41 23.55
CA GLU A 23 -18.77 -7.61 24.72
C GLU A 23 -17.64 -7.49 25.74
N ALA A 24 -16.95 -8.60 26.04
CA ALA A 24 -15.81 -8.58 26.96
C ALA A 24 -14.61 -7.74 26.46
N LYS A 25 -14.46 -7.57 25.14
CA LYS A 25 -13.33 -6.83 24.54
C LYS A 25 -13.64 -5.36 24.30
N THR A 26 -14.85 -5.05 23.86
CA THR A 26 -15.24 -3.72 23.35
C THR A 26 -16.30 -3.06 24.23
N GLY A 27 -16.85 -3.77 25.21
CA GLY A 27 -17.94 -3.29 26.08
C GLY A 27 -19.30 -3.21 25.38
N ARG A 28 -19.43 -3.77 24.16
CA ARG A 28 -20.64 -3.73 23.34
C ARG A 28 -21.03 -5.12 22.88
N LEU A 29 -22.29 -5.49 23.05
CA LEU A 29 -22.82 -6.77 22.57
C LEU A 29 -22.96 -6.76 21.04
N ARG A 30 -21.95 -7.29 20.33
CA ARG A 30 -21.90 -7.34 18.87
C ARG A 30 -21.44 -8.69 18.36
N ALA A 31 -21.95 -9.12 17.20
CA ALA A 31 -21.56 -10.39 16.59
C ALA A 31 -21.29 -10.21 15.10
N ASP A 32 -20.31 -9.36 14.79
CA ASP A 32 -20.01 -8.95 13.42
C ASP A 32 -19.60 -10.14 12.53
N SER A 33 -19.80 -9.95 11.22
CA SER A 33 -19.51 -10.97 10.21
C SER A 33 -18.00 -11.11 10.00
N ARG A 34 -17.47 -12.31 10.31
CA ARG A 34 -16.08 -12.70 10.05
C ARG A 34 -15.82 -13.16 8.61
N ARG A 35 -16.70 -12.80 7.67
CA ARG A 35 -16.50 -13.17 6.26
C ARG A 35 -15.25 -12.52 5.68
N HIS A 36 -14.90 -11.32 6.16
CA HIS A 36 -13.70 -10.59 5.74
C HIS A 36 -12.40 -11.30 6.16
N ASP A 37 -12.41 -12.04 7.27
CA ASP A 37 -11.24 -12.78 7.78
C ASP A 37 -10.90 -14.05 6.97
N ARG A 38 -11.78 -14.47 6.06
CA ARG A 38 -11.62 -15.75 5.32
C ARG A 38 -10.89 -15.63 3.99
N GLY A 39 -10.39 -14.44 3.66
CA GLY A 39 -9.58 -14.21 2.47
C GLY A 39 -8.16 -14.75 2.60
N ARG A 40 -7.43 -14.76 1.48
CA ARG A 40 -5.98 -15.03 1.50
C ARG A 40 -5.28 -13.88 2.26
N PRO A 41 -4.50 -14.16 3.31
CA PRO A 41 -3.76 -13.12 4.01
C PRO A 41 -2.78 -12.42 3.07
N MET A 42 -2.62 -11.11 3.24
CA MET A 42 -1.66 -10.36 2.45
C MET A 42 -0.25 -10.67 2.94
N VAL A 43 0.64 -11.03 2.01
CA VAL A 43 2.06 -11.18 2.31
C VAL A 43 2.65 -9.80 2.58
N ASP A 44 3.40 -9.67 3.66
CA ASP A 44 4.15 -8.46 3.92
C ASP A 44 5.29 -8.32 2.91
N LEU A 45 5.30 -7.20 2.21
CA LEU A 45 6.26 -6.86 1.17
C LEU A 45 7.07 -5.60 1.53
N SER A 46 6.88 -5.06 2.73
CA SER A 46 7.57 -3.86 3.24
C SER A 46 9.08 -3.93 3.04
N ALA A 47 9.71 -5.02 3.48
CA ALA A 47 11.16 -5.22 3.35
C ALA A 47 11.65 -5.21 1.89
N LYS A 48 10.84 -5.69 0.94
CA LYS A 48 11.18 -5.66 -0.50
C LYS A 48 11.00 -4.28 -1.11
N LEU A 49 10.04 -3.50 -0.62
CA LEU A 49 9.83 -2.12 -1.05
C LEU A 49 10.95 -1.21 -0.59
N GLU A 50 11.47 -1.43 0.62
CA GLU A 50 12.62 -0.67 1.14
C GLU A 50 13.89 -0.83 0.27
N GLN A 51 14.03 -1.93 -0.47
CA GLN A 51 15.13 -2.10 -1.42
C GLN A 51 15.17 -1.01 -2.51
N LEU A 52 14.01 -0.43 -2.88
CA LEU A 52 13.96 0.68 -3.86
C LEU A 52 14.61 1.95 -3.35
N ARG A 53 14.68 2.15 -2.04
CA ARG A 53 15.29 3.34 -1.44
C ARG A 53 16.81 3.31 -1.53
N VAL A 54 17.39 2.11 -1.46
CA VAL A 54 18.84 1.89 -1.60
C VAL A 54 19.25 1.85 -3.08
N THR A 55 18.35 1.37 -3.94
CA THR A 55 18.62 1.24 -5.38
C THR A 55 18.67 2.61 -6.06
N PRO A 56 19.73 2.92 -6.84
CA PRO A 56 19.81 4.19 -7.56
C PRO A 56 18.71 4.33 -8.62
N MET A 57 18.28 5.57 -8.86
CA MET A 57 17.06 5.90 -9.63
C MET A 57 17.06 5.39 -11.07
N ASP A 58 18.23 5.29 -11.69
CA ASP A 58 18.43 4.74 -13.03
C ASP A 58 17.90 3.30 -13.14
N GLN A 59 18.14 2.48 -12.10
CA GLN A 59 17.78 1.06 -12.08
C GLN A 59 16.29 0.80 -11.80
N TRP A 60 15.52 1.80 -11.37
CA TRP A 60 14.07 1.65 -11.14
C TRP A 60 13.21 2.70 -11.86
N SER A 61 13.79 3.37 -12.87
CA SER A 61 13.10 4.32 -13.76
C SER A 61 11.85 3.76 -14.44
N THR A 62 11.79 2.45 -14.68
CA THR A 62 10.62 1.76 -15.23
C THR A 62 10.05 0.77 -14.24
N LEU A 63 8.74 0.51 -14.32
CA LEU A 63 8.10 -0.49 -13.48
C LEU A 63 8.73 -1.90 -13.62
N ARG A 64 9.28 -2.23 -14.80
CA ARG A 64 9.92 -3.54 -15.05
C ARG A 64 11.30 -3.62 -14.39
N SER A 65 12.10 -2.56 -14.49
CA SER A 65 13.41 -2.51 -13.86
C SER A 65 13.27 -2.44 -12.33
N ALA A 66 12.33 -1.64 -11.82
CA ALA A 66 11.97 -1.57 -10.40
C ALA A 66 11.52 -2.93 -9.84
N ALA A 67 10.69 -3.66 -10.60
CA ALA A 67 10.26 -5.01 -10.23
C ALA A 67 11.44 -5.99 -10.10
N THR A 68 12.43 -5.86 -10.99
CA THR A 68 13.66 -6.65 -10.97
C THR A 68 14.52 -6.27 -9.75
N ALA A 69 14.69 -4.98 -9.48
CA ALA A 69 15.45 -4.48 -8.33
C ALA A 69 14.87 -4.94 -6.98
N CYS A 70 13.55 -4.97 -6.83
CA CYS A 70 12.89 -5.49 -5.62
C CYS A 70 12.77 -7.01 -5.54
N GLY A 71 13.04 -7.74 -6.63
CA GLY A 71 12.69 -9.16 -6.74
C GLY A 71 11.19 -9.42 -6.53
N MET A 72 10.34 -8.63 -7.20
CA MET A 72 8.88 -8.76 -7.14
C MET A 72 8.25 -8.82 -8.53
N PRO A 73 7.08 -9.47 -8.69
CA PRO A 73 6.34 -9.39 -9.93
C PRO A 73 5.90 -7.95 -10.25
N ARG A 74 6.01 -7.55 -11.52
CA ARG A 74 5.57 -6.25 -12.03
C ARG A 74 4.14 -5.89 -11.60
N ALA A 75 3.20 -6.84 -11.70
CA ALA A 75 1.79 -6.61 -11.37
C ALA A 75 1.59 -6.27 -9.89
N THR A 76 2.36 -6.93 -9.00
CA THR A 76 2.35 -6.63 -7.56
C THR A 76 2.83 -5.20 -7.31
N LEU A 77 3.94 -4.80 -7.93
CA LEU A 77 4.48 -3.45 -7.80
C LEU A 77 3.51 -2.38 -8.33
N GLN A 78 2.85 -2.64 -9.47
CA GLN A 78 1.81 -1.77 -10.02
C GLN A 78 0.65 -1.54 -9.04
N ARG A 79 0.19 -2.63 -8.38
CA ARG A 79 -0.88 -2.54 -7.39
C ARG A 79 -0.48 -1.66 -6.21
N ARG A 80 0.76 -1.78 -5.73
CA ARG A 80 1.31 -1.00 -4.61
C ARG A 80 1.38 0.50 -4.93
N ILE A 81 1.75 0.85 -6.16
CA ILE A 81 1.69 2.23 -6.65
C ILE A 81 0.23 2.73 -6.66
N LYS A 82 -0.72 1.94 -7.15
CA LYS A 82 -2.14 2.31 -7.17
C LYS A 82 -2.74 2.47 -5.77
N GLU A 83 -2.28 1.68 -4.80
CA GLU A 83 -2.64 1.77 -3.39
C GLU A 83 -1.98 2.98 -2.69
N GLY A 84 -1.09 3.72 -3.36
CA GLY A 84 -0.41 4.90 -2.81
C GLY A 84 0.77 4.58 -1.89
N GLN A 85 1.21 3.31 -1.84
CA GLN A 85 2.35 2.90 -1.01
C GLN A 85 3.70 3.30 -1.62
N LEU A 86 3.70 3.65 -2.90
CA LEU A 86 4.88 4.11 -3.65
C LEU A 86 4.49 5.33 -4.47
N VAL A 87 5.38 6.31 -4.52
CA VAL A 87 5.25 7.47 -5.39
C VAL A 87 6.18 7.28 -6.58
N VAL A 88 5.64 7.40 -7.79
CA VAL A 88 6.46 7.41 -9.01
C VAL A 88 7.01 8.81 -9.20
N HIS A 89 8.34 8.94 -9.12
CA HIS A 89 9.00 10.18 -9.46
C HIS A 89 9.16 10.30 -10.97
N VAL A 90 8.64 11.40 -11.52
CA VAL A 90 8.91 11.80 -12.90
C VAL A 90 9.71 13.09 -12.86
N SER A 91 10.89 13.09 -13.49
CA SER A 91 11.65 14.32 -13.67
C SER A 91 11.09 15.05 -14.89
N ASN A 92 10.39 16.17 -14.66
CA ASN A 92 9.97 17.04 -15.75
C ASN A 92 11.05 18.10 -16.00
N VAL A 93 12.17 17.71 -16.61
CA VAL A 93 13.20 18.67 -17.04
C VAL A 93 12.86 19.12 -18.46
N LYS A 94 12.38 20.36 -18.61
CA LYS A 94 12.20 21.01 -19.92
C LYS A 94 12.85 22.39 -19.92
N PRO A 95 13.50 22.86 -21.01
CA PRO A 95 14.26 22.14 -22.03
C PRO A 95 15.64 21.69 -21.51
N LEU A 96 16.46 21.01 -22.32
CA LEU A 96 17.84 20.66 -21.94
C LEU A 96 18.61 21.94 -21.55
N LEU A 97 19.02 22.04 -20.28
CA LEU A 97 19.91 23.13 -19.86
C LEU A 97 21.28 22.92 -20.50
N THR A 98 21.56 23.69 -21.54
CA THR A 98 22.90 23.84 -22.09
C THR A 98 23.84 24.41 -21.03
N LYS A 99 25.15 24.19 -21.17
CA LYS A 99 26.15 24.77 -20.26
C LYS A 99 26.03 26.30 -20.17
N THR A 100 25.69 26.95 -21.28
CA THR A 100 25.44 28.40 -21.35
C THR A 100 24.24 28.82 -20.50
N ASN A 101 23.10 28.11 -20.61
CA ASN A 101 21.91 28.40 -19.83
C ASN A 101 22.14 28.20 -18.32
N LYS A 102 22.97 27.20 -17.94
CA LYS A 102 23.37 26.98 -16.54
C LYS A 102 24.15 28.17 -15.99
N ALA A 103 25.16 28.64 -16.74
CA ALA A 103 26.00 29.77 -16.33
C ALA A 103 25.18 31.07 -16.21
N ALA A 104 24.34 31.38 -17.20
CA ALA A 104 23.48 32.56 -17.18
C ALA A 104 22.52 32.55 -15.98
N ARG A 105 21.94 31.39 -15.67
CA ARG A 105 21.03 31.23 -14.53
C ARG A 105 21.76 31.37 -13.19
N MET A 106 22.98 30.84 -13.05
CA MET A 106 23.77 31.05 -11.83
C MET A 106 24.15 32.52 -11.65
N ALA A 107 24.58 33.20 -12.71
CA ALA A 107 24.90 34.62 -12.67
C ALA A 107 23.68 35.45 -12.25
N TRP A 108 22.50 35.13 -12.81
CA TRP A 108 21.25 35.77 -12.42
C TRP A 108 20.93 35.55 -10.93
N CYS A 109 20.99 34.31 -10.43
CA CYS A 109 20.75 34.02 -9.01
C CYS A 109 21.72 34.76 -8.08
N ILE A 110 23.01 34.85 -8.43
CA ILE A 110 24.01 35.58 -7.64
C ILE A 110 23.72 37.09 -7.63
N SER A 111 23.22 37.64 -8.74
CA SER A 111 22.92 39.08 -8.86
C SER A 111 21.62 39.52 -8.14
N HIS A 112 20.76 38.57 -7.77
CA HIS A 112 19.44 38.83 -7.16
C HIS A 112 19.37 38.32 -5.70
N VAL A 113 20.53 38.14 -5.07
CA VAL A 113 20.71 37.93 -3.63
C VAL A 113 21.33 39.20 -3.05
#